data_AF-A0A8T7BSZ0-F1
#
_entry.id   AF-A0A8T7BSZ0-F1
#
_cell.length_a   1.000
_cell.length_b   1.000
_cell.length_c   1.000
_cell.angle_alpha   90.00
_cell.angle_beta   90.00
_cell.angle_gamma   90.00
#
_symmetry.space_group_name_H-M   'P 1'
#
loop_
_entity.id
_entity.type
_entity.pdbx_description
1 polymer ?
#
loop_
_entity_poly.entity_id
_entity_poly.type
_entity_poly.pdbx_seq_one_letter_code
_entity_poly.pdbx_strand_id
1 'polypeptide(L)'
;MPRQYLIALLLAMVLGSALTVIYVKHQSRVLFSDLRDIQKQQDRAVIHWSRLQLQNSTLATHSNIEARARKTLKMRLPDTVQLVRLP
;
A
#
# COMPACT_ATOMS: atom_id res chain seq x y z
N MET A 1 56.71 -25.88 -19.71
CA MET A 1 56.45 -25.60 -18.28
C MET A 1 55.67 -24.29 -18.02
N PRO A 2 56.00 -23.11 -18.58
CA PRO A 2 55.30 -21.85 -18.20
C PRO A 2 53.82 -21.81 -18.62
N ARG A 3 53.46 -22.48 -19.73
CA ARG A 3 52.08 -22.56 -20.22
C ARG A 3 51.14 -23.25 -19.24
N GLN A 4 51.63 -24.24 -18.48
CA GLN A 4 50.81 -25.00 -17.53
C GLN A 4 50.45 -24.15 -16.31
N TYR A 5 51.39 -23.37 -15.80
CA TYR A 5 51.16 -22.41 -14.72
C TYR A 5 50.16 -21.31 -15.11
N LEU A 6 50.26 -20.79 -16.34
CA LEU A 6 49.30 -19.81 -16.85
C LEU A 6 47.87 -20.37 -16.93
N ILE A 7 47.72 -21.62 -17.39
CA ILE A 7 46.42 -22.28 -17.45
C ILE A 7 45.88 -22.52 -16.03
N ALA A 8 46.71 -22.97 -15.10
CA ALA A 8 46.31 -23.18 -13.71
C ALA A 8 45.87 -21.87 -13.03
N LEU A 9 46.58 -20.78 -13.27
CA LEU A 9 46.23 -19.44 -12.77
C LEU A 9 44.88 -18.97 -13.31
N LEU A 10 44.65 -19.10 -14.63
CA LEU A 10 43.38 -18.75 -15.26
C LEU A 10 42.23 -19.57 -14.68
N LEU A 11 42.44 -20.87 -14.49
CA LEU A 11 41.43 -21.77 -13.93
C LEU A 11 41.09 -21.36 -12.48
N ALA A 12 42.09 -21.03 -11.66
CA ALA A 12 41.89 -20.53 -10.31
C ALA A 12 41.12 -19.19 -10.29
N MET A 13 41.44 -18.25 -11.20
CA MET A 13 40.69 -16.99 -11.33
C MET A 13 39.22 -17.21 -11.70
N VAL A 14 38.94 -18.11 -12.65
CA VAL A 14 37.57 -18.42 -13.07
C VAL A 14 36.78 -19.05 -11.93
N LEU A 15 37.37 -20.01 -11.20
CA LEU A 15 36.73 -20.62 -10.04
C LEU A 15 36.49 -19.60 -8.92
N GLY A 16 37.46 -18.74 -8.63
CA GLY A 16 37.32 -17.67 -7.66
C GLY A 16 36.20 -16.69 -8.02
N SER A 17 36.10 -16.31 -9.30
CA SER A 17 35.02 -15.47 -9.82
C SER A 17 33.66 -16.15 -9.66
N ALA A 18 33.54 -17.42 -10.04
CA ALA A 18 32.30 -18.18 -9.92
C ALA A 18 31.80 -18.27 -8.46
N LEU A 19 32.70 -18.58 -7.52
CA LEU A 19 32.39 -18.63 -6.09
C LEU A 19 31.97 -17.25 -5.55
N THR A 20 32.67 -16.20 -5.97
CA THR A 20 32.35 -14.81 -5.56
C THR A 20 30.95 -14.41 -6.02
N VAL A 21 30.60 -14.71 -7.28
CA VAL A 21 29.26 -14.42 -7.82
C VAL A 21 28.17 -15.18 -7.05
N ILE A 22 28.40 -16.46 -6.73
CA ILE A 22 27.45 -17.26 -5.93
C ILE A 22 27.28 -16.65 -4.54
N TYR A 23 28.37 -16.29 -3.88
CA TYR A 23 28.36 -15.68 -2.56
C TYR A 23 27.59 -14.35 -2.55
N VAL A 24 27.91 -13.44 -3.48
CA VAL A 24 27.21 -12.15 -3.61
C VAL A 24 25.73 -12.33 -3.90
N LYS A 25 25.36 -13.30 -4.75
CA LYS A 25 23.96 -13.61 -5.04
C LYS A 25 23.23 -14.18 -3.82
N HIS A 26 23.88 -15.02 -3.03
CA HIS A 26 23.32 -15.55 -1.80
C HIS A 26 23.11 -14.43 -0.76
N GLN A 27 24.13 -13.60 -0.56
CA GLN A 27 24.05 -12.45 0.34
C GLN A 27 22.97 -11.46 -0.08
N SER A 28 22.84 -11.20 -1.39
CA SER A 28 21.78 -10.35 -1.93
C SER A 28 20.40 -10.92 -1.64
N ARG A 29 20.19 -12.24 -1.76
CA ARG A 29 18.89 -12.87 -1.42
C ARG A 29 18.55 -12.75 0.05
N VAL A 30 19.52 -12.92 0.95
CA VAL A 30 19.32 -12.77 2.39
C VAL A 30 18.97 -11.32 2.73
N LEU A 31 19.76 -10.36 2.25
CA LEU A 31 19.53 -8.94 2.49
C LEU A 31 18.18 -8.46 1.91
N PHE A 32 17.79 -8.98 0.74
CA PHE A 32 16.46 -8.73 0.16
C PHE A 32 15.31 -9.37 0.95
N SER A 33 15.56 -10.44 1.71
CA SER A 33 14.54 -11.04 2.56
C SER A 33 14.19 -10.12 3.72
N ASP A 34 15.21 -9.60 4.40
CA ASP A 34 15.04 -8.69 5.55
C ASP A 34 14.33 -7.39 5.12
N LEU A 35 14.73 -6.84 3.97
CA LEU A 35 14.12 -5.65 3.41
C LEU A 35 12.64 -5.87 3.07
N ARG A 36 12.28 -7.06 2.57
CA ARG A 36 10.89 -7.44 2.28
C ARG A 36 10.02 -7.55 3.52
N ASP A 37 10.56 -7.95 4.66
CA ASP A 37 9.74 -8.10 5.87
C ASP A 37 9.36 -6.76 6.49
N ILE A 38 10.25 -5.75 6.43
CA ILE A 38 9.91 -4.37 6.80
C ILE A 38 8.85 -3.81 5.85
N GLN A 39 9.00 -4.04 4.54
CA GLN A 39 8.04 -3.59 3.52
C GLN A 39 6.63 -4.14 3.78
N LYS A 40 6.51 -5.43 4.11
CA LYS A 40 5.20 -6.06 4.43
C LYS A 40 4.51 -5.43 5.64
N GLN A 41 5.27 -4.94 6.63
CA GLN A 41 4.68 -4.25 7.77
C GLN A 41 4.08 -2.91 7.36
N GLN A 42 4.79 -2.16 6.51
CA GLN A 42 4.31 -0.91 5.95
C GLN A 42 3.03 -1.13 5.12
N ASP A 43 3.01 -2.14 4.24
CA ASP A 43 1.86 -2.45 3.41
C ASP A 43 0.60 -2.75 4.24
N ARG A 44 0.76 -3.53 5.33
CA ARG A 44 -0.36 -3.81 6.25
C ARG A 44 -0.91 -2.54 6.88
N ALA A 45 -0.05 -1.63 7.33
CA ALA A 45 -0.47 -0.36 7.93
C ALA A 45 -1.25 0.51 6.91
N VAL A 46 -0.79 0.56 5.66
CA VAL A 46 -1.47 1.30 4.58
C VAL A 46 -2.86 0.73 4.29
N ILE A 47 -3.01 -0.59 4.26
CA ILE A 47 -4.32 -1.24 4.07
C ILE A 47 -5.26 -0.94 5.23
N HIS A 48 -4.77 -0.96 6.47
CA HIS A 48 -5.59 -0.60 7.63
C HIS A 48 -6.04 0.86 7.59
N TRP A 49 -5.14 1.77 7.20
CA TRP A 49 -5.45 3.20 7.04
C TRP A 49 -6.47 3.46 5.93
N SER A 50 -6.33 2.82 4.77
CA SER A 50 -7.29 2.98 3.67
C SER A 50 -8.68 2.47 4.06
N ARG A 51 -8.75 1.37 4.80
CA ARG A 51 -10.01 0.86 5.37
C ARG A 51 -10.63 1.84 6.38
N LEU A 52 -9.83 2.41 7.27
CA LEU A 52 -10.32 3.39 8.24
C LEU A 52 -10.83 4.67 7.56
N GLN A 53 -10.14 5.13 6.53
CA GLN A 53 -10.53 6.31 5.77
C GLN A 53 -11.87 6.10 5.02
N LEU A 54 -12.10 4.89 4.48
CA LEU A 54 -13.39 4.51 3.90
C LEU A 54 -14.51 4.54 4.95
N GLN A 55 -14.27 4.01 6.15
CA GLN A 55 -15.25 4.05 7.25
C GLN A 55 -15.58 5.49 7.66
N ASN A 56 -14.57 6.35 7.79
CA ASN A 56 -14.76 7.76 8.15
C ASN A 56 -15.43 8.57 7.03
N SER A 57 -15.19 8.24 5.77
CA SER A 57 -15.85 8.92 4.63
C SER A 57 -17.35 8.65 4.64
N THR A 58 -17.78 7.44 5.01
CA THR A 58 -19.20 7.11 5.20
C THR A 58 -19.82 7.89 6.35
N LEU A 59 -19.12 8.00 7.50
CA LEU A 59 -19.60 8.76 8.67
C LEU A 59 -19.61 10.29 8.43
N ALA A 60 -18.64 10.83 7.71
CA ALA A 60 -18.54 12.25 7.38
C ALA A 60 -19.60 12.67 6.35
N THR A 61 -19.95 11.78 5.41
CA THR A 61 -21.02 12.01 4.45
C THR A 61 -22.39 11.95 5.14
N HIS A 62 -22.61 11.01 6.07
CA HIS A 62 -23.91 10.91 6.76
C HIS A 62 -24.14 12.02 7.80
N SER A 63 -23.13 12.34 8.63
CA SER A 63 -23.28 13.34 9.71
C SER A 63 -23.46 14.79 9.23
N ASN A 64 -22.87 15.17 8.09
CA ASN A 64 -22.98 16.53 7.57
C ASN A 64 -24.27 16.78 6.78
N ILE A 65 -24.84 15.75 6.14
CA ILE A 65 -26.04 15.91 5.31
C ILE A 65 -27.28 16.02 6.20
N GLU A 66 -27.39 15.26 7.30
CA GLU A 66 -28.51 15.42 8.25
C GLU A 66 -28.50 16.78 8.96
N ALA A 67 -27.34 17.24 9.44
CA ALA A 67 -27.24 18.52 10.12
C ALA A 67 -27.50 19.72 9.19
N ARG A 68 -27.04 19.65 7.92
CA ARG A 68 -27.34 20.68 6.90
C ARG A 68 -28.77 20.58 6.36
N ALA A 69 -29.35 19.39 6.23
CA ALA A 69 -30.76 19.25 5.88
C ALA A 69 -31.65 19.84 6.98
N ARG A 70 -31.35 19.59 8.26
CA ARG A 70 -32.13 20.12 9.39
C ARG A 70 -31.96 21.64 9.59
N LYS A 71 -30.79 22.21 9.26
CA LYS A 71 -30.55 23.67 9.34
C LYS A 71 -31.02 24.45 8.10
N THR A 72 -30.90 23.87 6.90
CA THR A 72 -31.31 24.53 5.65
C THR A 72 -32.81 24.40 5.40
N LEU A 73 -33.40 23.26 5.79
CA LEU A 73 -34.83 23.07 5.75
C LEU A 73 -35.43 23.67 7.03
N LYS A 74 -35.73 24.97 6.99
CA LYS A 74 -36.66 25.64 7.91
C LYS A 74 -38.06 25.01 7.77
N MET A 75 -38.23 23.73 8.12
CA MET A 75 -39.52 23.08 8.26
C MET A 75 -40.24 23.73 9.45
N ARG A 76 -40.91 24.85 9.20
CA ARG A 76 -42.16 25.14 9.89
C ARG A 76 -43.16 24.14 9.32
N LEU A 77 -43.66 23.24 10.17
CA LEU A 77 -44.81 22.41 9.85
C LEU A 77 -45.97 23.36 9.54
N PRO A 78 -46.51 23.43 8.31
CA PRO A 78 -47.65 24.26 8.03
C PRO A 78 -48.89 23.58 8.63
N ASP A 79 -49.57 24.25 9.57
CA ASP A 79 -50.76 23.73 10.26
C ASP A 79 -52.02 23.62 9.38
N THR A 80 -51.91 23.70 8.05
CA THR A 80 -53.08 23.51 7.20
C THR A 80 -52.65 22.98 5.84
N VAL A 81 -52.91 21.70 5.61
CA VAL A 81 -52.93 21.09 4.29
C VAL A 81 -54.08 21.72 3.52
N GLN A 82 -53.81 22.81 2.81
CA GLN A 82 -54.79 23.41 1.91
C GLN A 82 -54.75 22.66 0.58
N LEU A 83 -55.66 21.69 0.45
CA LEU A 83 -55.97 20.98 -0.79
C LEU A 83 -56.52 21.97 -1.82
N VAL A 84 -55.67 22.48 -2.70
CA VAL A 84 -56.13 23.13 -3.94
C VAL A 84 -56.48 22.02 -4.93
N ARG A 85 -57.79 21.73 -5.03
CA ARG A 85 -58.37 20.98 -6.13
C ARG A 85 -58.34 21.90 -7.36
N LEU A 86 -57.45 21.60 -8.30
CA LEU A 86 -57.45 22.22 -9.62
C LEU A 86 -58.72 21.80 -10.40
N PRO A 87 -59.32 22.70 -11.20
CA PRO A 87 -60.49 22.41 -12.04
C PRO A 87 -60.16 21.41 -13.16
#